data_AF-A0A2P4SBS4-F1
#
_entry.id   AF-A0A2P4SBS4-F1
#
_cell.length_a   1.000
_cell.length_b   1.000
_cell.length_c   1.000
_cell.angle_alpha   90.00
_cell.angle_beta   90.00
_cell.angle_gamma   90.00
#
_symmetry.space_group_name_H-M   'P 1'
#
loop_
_entity.id
_entity.type
_entity.pdbx_description
1 polymer ?
#
loop_
_entity_poly.entity_id
_entity_poly.type
_entity_poly.pdbx_seq_one_letter_code
_entity_poly.pdbx_strand_id
1 'polypeptide(L)'
;MPVKQLPKAFLVICCLAVLVYPSESILRVPSESCTPQASDLTGVTLQFCSPGAKWIAVPGEIRGYEEAHKRYGRLPWKSLFEPTIKLLSDPLVVSPVMDRIINHRNFSQVGRSLCPLICDGERFLTRGKTFRWPALQQTLKILAEDGATAFYEGEIGKTLVEDIKKAGSVITLEDLKAYKAEVSSALNITLNKNTTVFSPPPPMGGAVLLFILKILEGYNFHQASLVTPKEKGETYHLIAEALKFGNMLKPEMKDPNFSEVK
;
A
#
# COMPACT_ATOMS: atom_id res chain seq x y z
N MET A 1 -9.26 8.27 -33.66
CA MET A 1 -8.23 7.25 -33.33
C MET A 1 -8.64 6.60 -32.01
N PRO A 2 -8.89 5.28 -31.97
CA PRO A 2 -9.48 4.66 -30.80
C PRO A 2 -8.43 4.49 -29.70
N VAL A 3 -8.78 4.96 -28.50
CA VAL A 3 -8.04 4.79 -27.25
C VAL A 3 -7.98 3.29 -26.97
N LYS A 4 -6.81 2.66 -27.16
CA LYS A 4 -6.57 1.28 -26.74
C LYS A 4 -6.71 1.22 -25.22
N GLN A 5 -7.74 0.50 -24.76
CA GLN A 5 -7.87 0.10 -23.36
C GLN A 5 -6.61 -0.62 -22.91
N LEU A 6 -5.87 0.01 -21.98
CA LEU A 6 -4.86 -0.67 -21.19
C LEU A 6 -5.55 -1.78 -20.37
N PRO A 7 -5.02 -3.00 -20.32
CA PRO A 7 -5.54 -4.03 -19.44
C PRO A 7 -5.46 -3.55 -17.98
N LYS A 8 -6.58 -3.66 -17.29
CA LYS A 8 -6.78 -3.27 -15.89
C LYS A 8 -5.88 -4.12 -14.99
N ALA A 9 -4.75 -3.57 -14.55
CA ALA A 9 -4.08 -3.88 -13.28
C ALA A 9 -2.77 -3.10 -13.17
N PHE A 10 -2.84 -1.81 -12.84
CA PHE A 10 -1.68 -1.08 -12.31
C PHE A 10 -2.22 0.01 -11.39
N LEU A 11 -2.20 -0.26 -10.08
CA LEU A 11 -2.31 0.75 -9.05
C LEU A 11 -1.19 0.47 -8.04
N VAL A 12 -0.04 1.11 -8.26
CA VAL A 12 1.01 1.21 -7.25
C VAL A 12 0.62 2.39 -6.37
N ILE A 13 0.05 2.10 -5.22
CA ILE A 13 0.00 3.04 -4.10
C ILE A 13 0.73 2.39 -2.93
N CYS A 14 1.77 3.10 -2.50
CA CYS A 14 2.61 2.84 -1.36
C CYS A 14 1.81 2.35 -0.14
N CYS A 15 2.40 1.37 0.56
CA CYS A 15 2.01 0.74 1.82
C CYS A 15 1.08 -0.49 1.84
N LEU A 16 0.36 -0.86 0.78
CA LEU A 16 -0.27 -2.19 0.69
C LEU A 16 -0.52 -2.57 -0.77
N ALA A 17 0.42 -3.31 -1.38
CA ALA A 17 0.12 -4.02 -2.62
C ALA A 17 -0.68 -5.28 -2.30
N VAL A 18 -1.96 -5.28 -2.64
CA VAL A 18 -2.72 -6.51 -2.83
C VAL A 18 -3.02 -6.69 -4.30
N LEU A 19 -2.46 -7.76 -4.85
CA LEU A 19 -2.80 -8.26 -6.17
C LEU A 19 -3.83 -9.37 -6.00
N VAL A 20 -5.07 -9.08 -6.36
CA VAL A 20 -6.14 -10.08 -6.43
C VAL A 20 -6.07 -10.73 -7.79
N TYR A 21 -5.73 -12.02 -7.81
CA TYR A 21 -5.70 -12.83 -9.04
C TYR A 21 -7.02 -13.57 -9.24
N PRO A 22 -7.37 -13.94 -10.48
CA PRO A 22 -8.55 -14.74 -10.78
C PRO A 22 -8.53 -16.17 -10.17
N SER A 23 -7.48 -16.54 -9.44
CA SER A 23 -7.25 -17.88 -8.86
C SER A 23 -7.49 -17.95 -7.34
N GLU A 24 -8.38 -17.12 -6.79
CA GLU A 24 -8.75 -17.10 -5.34
C GLU A 24 -7.59 -16.83 -4.37
N SER A 25 -6.40 -16.52 -4.91
CA SER A 25 -5.17 -16.31 -4.16
C SER A 25 -4.87 -14.83 -4.06
N ILE A 26 -4.50 -14.38 -2.85
CA ILE A 26 -4.04 -13.03 -2.59
C ILE A 26 -2.60 -13.07 -2.14
N LEU A 27 -1.77 -12.33 -2.88
CA LEU A 27 -0.42 -12.02 -2.44
C LEU A 27 -0.51 -11.00 -1.30
N ARG A 28 -0.08 -11.43 -0.12
CA ARG A 28 0.08 -10.60 1.06
C ARG A 28 1.52 -10.10 1.08
N VAL A 29 1.65 -8.81 1.30
CA VAL A 29 2.92 -8.21 1.69
C VAL A 29 2.81 -8.04 3.20
N PRO A 30 3.39 -8.94 4.04
CA PRO A 30 3.34 -8.76 5.48
C PRO A 30 3.90 -7.38 5.84
N SER A 31 3.08 -6.53 6.44
CA SER A 31 3.61 -5.37 7.15
C SER A 31 4.05 -5.86 8.52
N GLU A 32 5.23 -6.49 8.61
CA GLU A 32 5.90 -6.69 9.90
C GLU A 32 6.37 -5.33 10.42
N SER A 33 5.43 -4.51 10.93
CA SER A 33 5.77 -3.15 11.34
C SER A 33 4.70 -2.45 12.15
N CYS A 34 4.45 -2.96 13.35
CA CYS A 34 4.08 -2.14 14.49
C CYS A 34 4.45 -2.87 15.79
N THR A 35 5.64 -3.45 15.86
CA THR A 35 6.20 -3.93 17.12
C THR A 35 7.70 -3.63 17.14
N PRO A 36 8.17 -2.76 18.06
CA PRO A 36 9.53 -2.91 18.57
C PRO A 36 9.69 -4.38 18.99
N GLN A 37 10.87 -4.97 18.76
CA GLN A 37 11.19 -6.31 19.26
C GLN A 37 10.61 -6.51 20.67
N ALA A 38 9.99 -7.67 20.88
CA ALA A 38 9.14 -8.06 22.00
C ALA A 38 9.84 -8.11 23.38
N SER A 39 10.50 -7.02 23.79
CA SER A 39 10.98 -6.82 25.14
C SER A 39 10.39 -5.51 25.66
N ASP A 40 9.37 -5.68 26.49
CA ASP A 40 8.80 -4.68 27.41
C ASP A 40 7.72 -3.71 26.87
N LEU A 41 6.47 -4.20 26.86
CA LEU A 41 5.27 -3.39 26.61
C LEU A 41 4.67 -2.81 27.91
N THR A 42 5.40 -2.76 29.02
CA THR A 42 4.87 -2.28 30.31
C THR A 42 4.93 -0.76 30.51
N GLY A 43 5.16 0.04 29.47
CA GLY A 43 5.33 1.49 29.65
C GLY A 43 5.07 2.41 28.46
N VAL A 44 4.56 1.91 27.33
CA VAL A 44 4.27 2.78 26.19
C VAL A 44 2.87 3.37 26.33
N THR A 45 2.79 4.50 27.03
CA THR A 45 1.67 5.43 26.91
C THR A 45 1.37 5.65 25.42
N LEU A 46 0.09 5.62 25.01
CA LEU A 46 -0.40 5.92 23.65
C LEU A 46 -0.06 7.36 23.25
N GLN A 47 1.24 7.64 23.08
CA GLN A 47 1.75 8.87 22.55
C GLN A 47 1.61 8.72 21.03
N PHE A 48 0.69 9.49 20.46
CA PHE A 48 0.47 9.58 19.02
C PHE A 48 1.81 9.49 18.28
N CYS A 49 1.92 8.46 17.45
CA CYS A 49 3.08 8.14 16.64
C CYS A 49 3.59 9.39 15.91
N SER A 50 4.63 10.04 16.45
CA SER A 50 5.28 11.17 15.80
C SER A 50 5.99 10.66 14.54
N PRO A 51 5.86 11.31 13.38
CA PRO A 51 6.55 10.89 12.16
C PRO A 51 8.05 10.70 12.41
N GLY A 52 8.62 9.57 11.98
CA GLY A 52 10.05 9.29 12.18
C GLY A 52 10.44 7.88 11.75
N ALA A 53 11.75 7.66 11.57
CA ALA A 53 12.28 6.40 11.04
C ALA A 53 12.04 5.17 11.94
N LYS A 54 11.71 5.40 13.21
CA LYS A 54 11.29 4.37 14.18
C LYS A 54 10.04 3.61 13.78
N TRP A 55 9.24 4.18 12.88
CA TRP A 55 7.97 3.61 12.40
C TRP A 55 8.09 3.00 11.01
N ILE A 56 9.30 2.94 10.45
CA ILE A 56 9.54 2.30 9.15
C ILE A 56 9.48 0.78 9.34
N ALA A 57 8.79 0.15 8.40
CA ALA A 57 8.67 -1.29 8.20
C ALA A 57 9.76 -1.84 7.28
N VAL A 58 9.98 -3.15 7.30
CA VAL A 58 10.70 -3.79 6.19
C VAL A 58 9.90 -3.62 4.89
N PRO A 59 10.45 -2.98 3.83
CA PRO A 59 9.70 -2.75 2.60
C PRO A 59 9.48 -4.05 1.82
N GLY A 60 8.22 -4.45 1.69
CA GLY A 60 7.86 -5.72 1.07
C GLY A 60 7.48 -5.69 -0.40
N GLU A 61 7.38 -4.50 -0.99
CA GLU A 61 6.82 -4.28 -2.34
C GLU A 61 7.54 -5.10 -3.42
N ILE A 62 8.88 -5.10 -3.42
CA ILE A 62 9.69 -5.74 -4.46
C ILE A 62 9.60 -7.27 -4.39
N ARG A 63 9.61 -7.86 -3.19
CA ARG A 63 9.33 -9.30 -3.00
C ARG A 63 7.90 -9.65 -3.38
N GLY A 64 6.95 -8.74 -3.14
CA GLY A 64 5.59 -8.90 -3.63
C GLY A 64 5.56 -9.01 -5.16
N TYR A 65 6.18 -8.05 -5.86
CA TYR A 65 6.26 -8.09 -7.32
C TYR A 65 6.97 -9.35 -7.83
N GLU A 66 8.05 -9.75 -7.17
CA GLU A 66 8.78 -10.97 -7.50
C GLU A 66 7.89 -12.21 -7.39
N GLU A 67 7.16 -12.37 -6.29
CA GLU A 67 6.31 -13.53 -6.06
C GLU A 67 5.12 -13.58 -7.03
N ALA A 68 4.51 -12.42 -7.29
CA ALA A 68 3.48 -12.26 -8.31
C ALA A 68 4.00 -12.62 -9.71
N HIS A 69 5.20 -12.15 -10.06
CA HIS A 69 5.83 -12.44 -11.35
C HIS A 69 6.23 -13.91 -11.49
N LYS A 70 6.76 -14.54 -10.44
CA LYS A 70 7.08 -15.98 -10.42
C LYS A 70 5.85 -16.84 -10.68
N ARG A 71 4.69 -16.47 -10.12
CA ARG A 71 3.45 -17.25 -10.24
C ARG A 71 2.68 -17.00 -11.53
N TYR A 72 2.63 -15.75 -11.96
CA TYR A 72 1.69 -15.31 -13.01
C TYR A 72 2.33 -14.49 -14.12
N GLY A 73 3.63 -14.20 -14.02
CA GLY A 73 4.38 -13.43 -15.00
C GLY A 73 4.47 -14.14 -16.35
N ARG A 74 4.31 -13.36 -17.42
CA ARG A 74 4.46 -13.84 -18.81
C ARG A 74 5.57 -13.10 -19.56
N LEU A 75 5.83 -11.86 -19.17
CA LEU A 75 6.89 -11.04 -19.75
C LEU A 75 8.19 -11.21 -18.94
N PRO A 76 9.37 -11.03 -19.54
CA PRO A 76 10.63 -11.01 -18.80
C PRO A 76 10.62 -9.96 -17.69
N TRP A 77 11.15 -10.28 -16.52
CA TRP A 77 11.19 -9.39 -15.34
C TRP A 77 11.69 -7.98 -15.69
N LYS A 78 12.85 -7.89 -16.34
CA LYS A 78 13.49 -6.66 -16.78
C LYS A 78 12.53 -5.74 -17.57
N SER A 79 11.74 -6.31 -18.48
CA SER A 79 10.83 -5.55 -19.35
C SER A 79 9.72 -4.82 -18.58
N LEU A 80 9.40 -5.24 -17.35
CA LEU A 80 8.40 -4.59 -16.51
C LEU A 80 8.87 -3.21 -16.01
N PHE A 81 10.19 -2.99 -15.94
CA PHE A 81 10.79 -1.76 -15.42
C PHE A 81 11.11 -0.75 -16.51
N GLU A 82 11.33 -1.20 -17.74
CA GLU A 82 11.77 -0.38 -18.87
C GLU A 82 10.89 0.87 -19.12
N PRO A 83 9.53 0.79 -19.09
CA PRO A 83 8.70 1.97 -19.30
C PRO A 83 8.92 3.06 -18.25
N THR A 84 9.06 2.66 -16.99
CA THR A 84 9.28 3.59 -15.86
C THR A 84 10.70 4.14 -15.87
N ILE A 85 11.71 3.32 -16.18
CA ILE A 85 13.09 3.78 -16.35
C ILE A 85 13.18 4.81 -17.47
N LYS A 86 12.48 4.59 -18.58
CA LYS A 86 12.41 5.55 -19.69
C LYS A 86 11.70 6.83 -19.27
N LEU A 87 10.57 6.73 -18.56
CA LEU A 87 9.86 7.90 -18.03
C LEU A 87 10.75 8.78 -17.14
N LEU A 88 11.61 8.15 -16.33
CA LEU A 88 12.55 8.85 -15.45
C LEU A 88 13.76 9.48 -16.17
N SER A 89 13.98 9.16 -17.45
CA SER A 89 15.01 9.83 -18.27
C SER A 89 14.62 11.28 -18.62
N ASP A 90 13.32 11.57 -18.65
CA ASP A 90 12.78 12.89 -18.93
C ASP A 90 12.43 13.63 -17.62
N PRO A 91 12.39 14.98 -17.61
CA PRO A 91 11.93 15.72 -16.45
C PRO A 91 10.47 15.37 -16.10
N LEU A 92 10.21 15.02 -14.84
CA LEU A 92 8.88 14.75 -14.32
C LEU A 92 8.18 16.06 -13.96
N VAL A 93 6.90 16.19 -14.31
CA VAL A 93 6.10 17.38 -13.98
C VAL A 93 5.37 17.17 -12.64
N VAL A 94 5.42 18.18 -11.77
CA VAL A 94 4.64 18.21 -10.53
C VAL A 94 3.15 18.25 -10.86
N SER A 95 2.45 17.14 -10.56
CA SER A 95 1.02 16.98 -10.82
C SER A 95 0.17 17.74 -9.78
N PRO A 96 -1.12 18.00 -10.06
CA PRO A 96 -2.02 18.63 -9.09
C PRO A 96 -2.15 17.85 -7.77
N VAL A 97 -2.01 16.51 -7.82
CA VAL A 97 -2.06 15.65 -6.63
C VAL A 97 -0.77 15.81 -5.81
N MET A 98 0.38 15.79 -6.48
CA MET A 98 1.67 15.97 -5.81
C MET A 98 1.77 17.35 -5.17
N ASP A 99 1.34 18.40 -5.85
CA ASP A 99 1.28 19.77 -5.32
C ASP A 99 0.42 19.85 -4.05
N ARG A 100 -0.74 19.16 -4.03
CA ARG A 100 -1.59 19.07 -2.83
C ARG A 100 -0.90 18.33 -1.68
N ILE A 101 -0.17 17.25 -1.96
CA ILE A 101 0.55 16.47 -0.95
C ILE A 101 1.69 17.31 -0.37
N ILE A 102 2.49 17.94 -1.22
CA ILE A 102 3.62 18.80 -0.84
C ILE A 102 3.18 19.94 0.10
N ASN A 103 2.06 20.57 -0.24
CA ASN A 103 1.51 21.69 0.53
C ASN A 103 0.69 21.25 1.76
N HIS A 104 0.50 19.95 1.99
CA HIS A 104 -0.22 19.45 3.16
C HIS A 104 0.63 19.62 4.43
N ARG A 105 0.04 20.15 5.51
CA ARG A 105 0.75 20.49 6.76
C ARG A 105 1.57 19.34 7.34
N ASN A 106 1.01 18.12 7.32
CA ASN A 106 1.70 16.93 7.85
C ASN A 106 2.90 16.51 7.00
N PHE A 107 2.88 16.82 5.70
CA PHE A 107 3.99 16.51 4.81
C PHE A 107 5.03 17.61 4.82
N SER A 108 4.63 18.89 4.77
CA SER A 108 5.57 20.00 4.58
C SER A 108 6.63 20.12 5.68
N GLN A 109 6.34 19.64 6.89
CA GLN A 109 7.30 19.59 7.99
C GLN A 109 8.40 18.51 7.77
N VAL A 110 8.01 17.29 7.40
CA VAL A 110 8.94 16.16 7.21
C VAL A 110 9.58 16.19 5.81
N GLY A 111 8.82 16.65 4.82
CA GLY A 111 9.18 16.70 3.41
C GLY A 111 10.32 17.67 3.09
N ARG A 112 10.73 18.54 4.02
CA ARG A 112 11.95 19.36 3.84
C ARG A 112 13.20 18.50 3.63
N SER A 113 13.25 17.31 4.22
CA SER A 113 14.33 16.33 3.97
C SER A 113 14.42 15.92 2.49
N LEU A 114 13.33 16.05 1.73
CA LEU A 114 13.26 15.75 0.30
C LEU A 114 13.56 16.97 -0.58
N CYS A 115 13.94 18.12 0.00
CA CYS A 115 14.27 19.31 -0.80
C CYS A 115 15.34 19.10 -1.87
N PRO A 116 16.36 18.22 -1.70
CA PRO A 116 17.27 17.90 -2.80
C PRO A 116 16.57 17.37 -4.07
N LEU A 117 15.34 16.86 -3.94
CA LEU A 117 14.53 16.34 -5.04
C LEU A 117 13.40 17.29 -5.46
N ILE A 118 12.70 17.90 -4.50
CA ILE A 118 11.42 18.58 -4.72
C ILE A 118 11.40 20.06 -4.31
N CYS A 119 12.56 20.70 -4.12
CA CYS A 119 12.65 22.13 -3.83
C CYS A 119 13.48 22.90 -4.88
N ASP A 120 13.10 24.16 -5.10
CA ASP A 120 13.89 25.18 -5.80
C ASP A 120 14.39 26.18 -4.73
N GLY A 121 15.66 26.06 -4.36
CA GLY A 121 16.20 26.68 -3.15
C GLY A 121 15.52 26.15 -1.89
N GLU A 122 14.94 27.04 -1.09
CA GLU A 122 14.23 26.69 0.15
C GLU A 122 12.73 26.42 -0.03
N ARG A 123 12.21 26.56 -1.26
CA ARG A 123 10.77 26.45 -1.53
C ARG A 123 10.47 25.16 -2.27
N PHE A 124 9.39 24.49 -1.87
CA PHE A 124 8.91 23.35 -2.64
C PHE A 124 8.51 23.74 -4.07
N LEU A 125 8.71 22.81 -5.00
CA LEU A 125 8.24 22.93 -6.37
C LEU A 125 6.72 22.98 -6.40
N THR A 126 6.19 23.84 -7.26
CA THR A 126 4.75 23.99 -7.48
C THR A 126 4.28 23.24 -8.70
N ARG A 127 2.97 23.03 -8.81
CA ARG A 127 2.31 22.46 -10.00
C ARG A 127 2.90 22.99 -11.31
N GLY A 128 3.21 22.07 -12.23
CA GLY A 128 3.73 22.41 -13.56
C GLY A 128 5.25 22.62 -13.62
N LYS A 129 5.92 22.78 -12.47
CA LYS A 129 7.39 22.71 -12.42
C LYS A 129 7.88 21.29 -12.63
N THR A 130 9.14 21.15 -13.01
CA THR A 130 9.75 19.85 -13.28
C THR A 130 10.86 19.50 -12.30
N PHE A 131 11.06 18.21 -12.08
CA PHE A 131 12.17 17.66 -11.31
C PHE A 131 12.71 16.39 -11.97
N ARG A 132 13.90 15.94 -11.54
CA ARG A 132 14.51 14.68 -12.01
C ARG A 132 14.80 13.79 -10.82
N TRP A 133 14.60 12.48 -10.97
CA TRP A 133 14.82 11.50 -9.90
C TRP A 133 15.85 10.43 -10.31
N PRO A 134 17.11 10.80 -10.53
CA PRO A 134 18.15 9.89 -11.04
C PRO A 134 18.42 8.71 -10.09
N ALA A 135 18.33 8.94 -8.77
CA ALA A 135 18.51 7.87 -7.77
C ALA A 135 17.47 6.75 -7.91
N LEU A 136 16.19 7.11 -8.13
CA LEU A 136 15.14 6.11 -8.38
C LEU A 136 15.36 5.41 -9.72
N GLN A 137 15.76 6.15 -10.76
CA GLN A 137 16.07 5.56 -12.06
C GLN A 137 17.17 4.50 -11.95
N GLN A 138 18.26 4.81 -11.23
CA GLN A 138 19.37 3.89 -11.01
C GLN A 138 18.93 2.66 -10.19
N THR A 139 18.13 2.89 -9.15
CA THR A 139 17.55 1.80 -8.34
C THR A 139 16.74 0.84 -9.22
N LEU A 140 15.83 1.38 -10.05
CA LEU A 140 15.00 0.55 -10.93
C LEU A 140 15.83 -0.17 -12.01
N LYS A 141 16.91 0.43 -12.51
CA LYS A 141 17.85 -0.25 -13.43
C LYS A 141 18.49 -1.46 -12.77
N ILE A 142 19.04 -1.30 -11.56
CA ILE A 142 19.64 -2.40 -10.79
C ILE A 142 18.60 -3.50 -10.55
N LEU A 143 17.39 -3.15 -10.12
CA LEU A 143 16.33 -4.13 -9.92
C LEU A 143 15.91 -4.86 -11.20
N ALA A 144 15.94 -4.18 -12.35
CA ALA A 144 15.59 -4.76 -13.64
C ALA A 144 16.64 -5.79 -14.12
N GLU A 145 17.92 -5.54 -13.87
CA GLU A 145 19.03 -6.43 -14.26
C GLU A 145 19.24 -7.56 -13.25
N ASP A 146 19.31 -7.22 -11.97
CA ASP A 146 19.79 -8.12 -10.90
C ASP A 146 18.63 -8.77 -10.12
N GLY A 147 17.39 -8.40 -10.44
CA GLY A 147 16.20 -8.94 -9.80
C GLY A 147 15.92 -8.38 -8.40
N ALA A 148 14.91 -8.94 -7.73
CA ALA A 148 14.47 -8.50 -6.42
C ALA A 148 15.55 -8.64 -5.34
N THR A 149 16.40 -9.67 -5.43
CA THR A 149 17.49 -9.94 -4.47
C THR A 149 18.43 -8.74 -4.30
N ALA A 150 18.65 -7.93 -5.35
CA ALA A 150 19.47 -6.73 -5.26
C ALA A 150 18.95 -5.68 -4.24
N PHE A 151 17.62 -5.66 -3.98
CA PHE A 151 17.03 -4.80 -2.95
C PHE A 151 17.30 -5.31 -1.53
N TYR A 152 17.25 -6.62 -1.31
CA TYR A 152 17.24 -7.21 0.04
C TYR A 152 18.64 -7.67 0.50
N GLU A 153 19.46 -8.13 -0.43
CA GLU A 153 20.80 -8.68 -0.17
C GLU A 153 21.93 -7.86 -0.81
N GLY A 154 21.59 -6.99 -1.77
CA GLY A 154 22.53 -6.17 -2.51
C GLY A 154 22.82 -4.80 -1.89
N GLU A 155 23.48 -3.94 -2.68
CA GLU A 155 23.94 -2.63 -2.24
C GLU A 155 22.80 -1.64 -1.94
N ILE A 156 21.65 -1.80 -2.62
CA ILE A 156 20.44 -1.00 -2.35
C ILE A 156 19.99 -1.24 -0.90
N GLY A 157 19.91 -2.51 -0.47
CA GLY A 157 19.48 -2.87 0.88
C GLY A 157 20.44 -2.36 1.95
N LYS A 158 21.75 -2.47 1.72
CA LYS A 158 22.76 -1.92 2.63
C LYS A 158 22.63 -0.40 2.79
N THR A 159 22.56 0.31 1.66
CA THR A 159 22.43 1.79 1.66
C THR A 159 21.14 2.22 2.35
N LEU A 160 20.02 1.52 2.09
CA LEU A 160 18.74 1.76 2.75
C LEU A 160 18.86 1.62 4.27
N VAL A 161 19.43 0.51 4.75
CA VAL A 161 19.60 0.25 6.20
C VAL A 161 20.49 1.31 6.84
N GLU A 162 21.57 1.72 6.17
CA GLU A 162 22.43 2.80 6.66
C GLU A 162 21.67 4.12 6.81
N ASP A 163 20.87 4.50 5.82
CA ASP A 163 20.11 5.75 5.82
C ASP A 163 19.02 5.76 6.90
N ILE A 164 18.24 4.68 7.00
CA ILE A 164 17.17 4.61 8.02
C ILE A 164 17.74 4.47 9.43
N LYS A 165 18.90 3.83 9.60
CA LYS A 165 19.59 3.74 10.90
C LYS A 165 20.11 5.11 11.35
N LYS A 166 20.70 5.91 10.44
CA LYS A 166 21.07 7.31 10.72
C LYS A 166 19.86 8.16 11.11
N ALA A 167 18.68 7.84 10.56
CA ALA A 167 17.42 8.50 10.91
C ALA A 167 16.74 7.93 12.18
N GLY A 168 17.33 6.93 12.83
CA GLY A 168 16.87 6.36 14.10
C GLY A 168 15.95 5.13 13.99
N SER A 169 15.93 4.43 12.85
CA SER A 169 15.29 3.12 12.71
C SER A 169 16.09 2.01 13.37
N VAL A 170 15.39 0.92 13.73
CA VAL A 170 15.97 -0.31 14.30
C VAL A 170 16.11 -1.44 13.29
N ILE A 171 15.64 -1.24 12.05
CA ILE A 171 15.71 -2.24 10.98
C ILE A 171 17.18 -2.55 10.66
N THR A 172 17.47 -3.84 10.54
CA THR A 172 18.77 -4.40 10.20
C THR A 172 18.80 -4.95 8.78
N LEU A 173 20.00 -5.27 8.29
CA LEU A 173 20.14 -5.95 7.01
C LEU A 173 19.60 -7.39 7.09
N GLU A 174 19.70 -8.01 8.26
CA GLU A 174 19.15 -9.33 8.55
C GLU A 174 17.63 -9.33 8.41
N ASP A 175 16.94 -8.28 8.88
CA ASP A 175 15.49 -8.13 8.70
C ASP A 175 15.11 -8.03 7.22
N LEU A 176 15.85 -7.26 6.41
CA LEU A 176 15.64 -7.21 4.96
C LEU A 176 15.81 -8.60 4.32
N LYS A 177 16.87 -9.33 4.68
CA LYS A 177 17.14 -10.66 4.12
C LYS A 177 16.11 -11.71 4.53
N ALA A 178 15.62 -11.62 5.77
CA ALA A 178 14.64 -12.55 6.31
C ALA A 178 13.24 -12.35 5.69
N TYR A 179 12.95 -11.15 5.20
CA TYR A 179 11.64 -10.80 4.66
C TYR A 179 11.23 -11.68 3.48
N LYS A 180 9.99 -12.18 3.55
CA LYS A 180 9.35 -12.96 2.50
C LYS A 180 7.94 -12.42 2.25
N ALA A 181 7.56 -12.38 0.98
CA ALA A 181 6.15 -12.18 0.64
C ALA A 181 5.37 -13.46 0.96
N GLU A 182 4.19 -13.30 1.56
CA GLU A 182 3.32 -14.42 1.93
C GLU A 182 2.17 -14.53 0.93
N VAL A 183 1.73 -15.75 0.63
CA VAL A 183 0.54 -15.96 -0.20
C VAL A 183 -0.53 -16.62 0.66
N SER A 184 -1.71 -16.02 0.65
CA SER A 184 -2.85 -16.46 1.45
C SER A 184 -4.10 -16.59 0.60
N SER A 185 -5.04 -17.43 1.04
CA SER A 185 -6.36 -17.53 0.42
C SER A 185 -7.17 -16.26 0.67
N ALA A 186 -7.89 -15.79 -0.35
CA ALA A 186 -8.83 -14.70 -0.18
C ALA A 186 -10.02 -15.11 0.70
N LEU A 187 -10.52 -14.17 1.51
CA LEU A 187 -11.87 -14.27 2.05
C LEU A 187 -12.87 -14.08 0.93
N ASN A 188 -14.03 -14.73 1.02
CA ASN A 188 -15.10 -14.53 0.07
C ASN A 188 -16.49 -14.53 0.72
N ILE A 189 -17.42 -13.87 0.05
CA ILE A 189 -18.86 -13.97 0.28
C ILE A 189 -19.58 -14.04 -1.06
N THR A 190 -20.79 -14.60 -1.07
CA THR A 190 -21.70 -14.48 -2.21
C THR A 190 -22.72 -13.38 -1.92
N LEU A 191 -22.83 -12.39 -2.80
CA LEU A 191 -23.87 -11.35 -2.83
C LEU A 191 -24.94 -11.69 -3.87
N ASN A 192 -26.20 -11.36 -3.57
CA ASN A 192 -27.35 -11.50 -4.46
C ASN A 192 -27.44 -12.89 -5.12
N LYS A 193 -27.03 -13.93 -4.38
CA LYS A 193 -26.99 -15.35 -4.77
C LYS A 193 -26.05 -15.73 -5.94
N ASN A 194 -25.44 -14.79 -6.65
CA ASN A 194 -24.66 -15.09 -7.85
C ASN A 194 -23.32 -14.35 -7.99
N THR A 195 -23.03 -13.39 -7.12
CA THR A 195 -21.85 -12.54 -7.22
C THR A 195 -20.88 -12.86 -6.09
N THR A 196 -19.81 -13.59 -6.37
CA THR A 196 -18.77 -13.83 -5.37
C THR A 196 -17.83 -12.63 -5.29
N VAL A 197 -17.67 -12.09 -4.08
CA VAL A 197 -16.74 -11.00 -3.78
C VAL A 197 -15.56 -11.56 -3.01
N PHE A 198 -14.35 -11.28 -3.48
CA PHE A 198 -13.10 -11.68 -2.83
C PHE A 198 -12.43 -10.48 -2.15
N SER A 199 -11.85 -10.71 -0.97
CA SER A 199 -11.15 -9.69 -0.20
C SER A 199 -9.98 -10.28 0.59
N PRO A 200 -8.90 -9.53 0.85
CA PRO A 200 -7.79 -10.03 1.67
C PRO A 200 -8.22 -10.33 3.11
N PRO A 201 -7.65 -11.36 3.75
CA PRO A 201 -7.83 -11.62 5.18
C PRO A 201 -7.13 -10.55 6.05
N PRO A 202 -7.39 -10.54 7.37
CA PRO A 202 -6.59 -9.78 8.34
C PRO A 202 -5.07 -9.96 8.10
N PRO A 203 -4.25 -8.92 8.30
CA PRO A 203 -4.52 -7.65 8.98
C PRO A 203 -5.20 -6.59 8.10
N MET A 204 -5.60 -6.95 6.87
CA MET A 204 -6.28 -6.03 5.98
C MET A 204 -7.76 -5.91 6.33
N GLY A 205 -8.36 -4.76 6.01
CA GLY A 205 -9.78 -4.48 6.28
C GLY A 205 -10.78 -5.23 5.40
N GLY A 206 -10.37 -6.30 4.71
CA GLY A 206 -11.23 -7.04 3.80
C GLY A 206 -12.41 -7.71 4.52
N ALA A 207 -12.17 -8.33 5.68
CA ALA A 207 -13.25 -8.90 6.50
C ALA A 207 -14.30 -7.87 6.92
N VAL A 208 -13.87 -6.65 7.29
CA VAL A 208 -14.77 -5.53 7.63
C VAL A 208 -15.63 -5.12 6.43
N LEU A 209 -15.03 -5.03 5.24
CA LEU A 209 -15.76 -4.75 4.00
C LEU A 209 -16.82 -5.83 3.73
N LEU A 210 -16.43 -7.10 3.80
CA LEU A 210 -17.34 -8.22 3.55
C LEU A 210 -18.50 -8.24 4.56
N PHE A 211 -18.23 -7.95 5.83
CA PHE A 211 -19.24 -7.81 6.87
C PHE A 211 -20.26 -6.69 6.56
N ILE A 212 -19.77 -5.49 6.21
CA ILE A 212 -20.64 -4.35 5.84
C ILE A 212 -21.53 -4.73 4.66
N LEU A 213 -20.94 -5.31 3.61
CA LEU A 213 -21.69 -5.72 2.41
C LEU A 213 -22.77 -6.76 2.74
N LYS A 214 -22.49 -7.70 3.66
CA LYS A 214 -23.48 -8.69 4.11
C LYS A 214 -24.63 -8.07 4.91
N ILE A 215 -24.37 -7.07 5.76
CA ILE A 215 -25.45 -6.33 6.42
C ILE A 215 -26.32 -5.63 5.38
N LEU A 216 -25.69 -4.94 4.43
CA LEU A 216 -26.42 -4.16 3.42
C LEU A 216 -27.20 -5.05 2.44
N GLU A 217 -26.75 -6.27 2.17
CA GLU A 217 -27.49 -7.27 1.39
C GLU A 217 -28.88 -7.53 1.98
N GLY A 218 -29.01 -7.57 3.31
CA GLY A 218 -30.28 -7.83 4.00
C GLY A 218 -31.39 -6.81 3.72
N TYR A 219 -31.02 -5.59 3.30
CA TYR A 219 -31.98 -4.51 3.02
C TYR A 219 -32.48 -4.49 1.56
N ASN A 220 -31.93 -5.34 0.68
CA ASN A 220 -32.36 -5.48 -0.72
C ASN A 220 -32.51 -4.12 -1.45
N PHE A 221 -31.49 -3.27 -1.35
CA PHE A 221 -31.50 -1.97 -2.01
C PHE A 221 -31.71 -2.09 -3.53
N HIS A 222 -32.51 -1.18 -4.05
CA HIS A 222 -32.86 -1.09 -5.47
C HIS A 222 -32.89 0.39 -5.88
N GLN A 223 -33.07 0.67 -7.17
CA GLN A 223 -33.00 2.05 -7.66
C GLN A 223 -34.00 2.98 -6.95
N ALA A 224 -35.20 2.49 -6.61
CA ALA A 224 -36.19 3.28 -5.89
C ALA A 224 -35.71 3.74 -4.50
N SER A 225 -34.79 3.01 -3.85
CA SER A 225 -34.18 3.39 -2.56
C SER A 225 -33.44 4.72 -2.61
N LEU A 226 -33.15 5.29 -3.80
CA LEU A 226 -32.44 6.55 -3.97
C LEU A 226 -33.27 7.65 -4.66
N VAL A 227 -34.53 7.40 -5.00
CA VAL A 227 -35.35 8.30 -5.83
C VAL A 227 -35.89 9.47 -5.02
N THR A 228 -36.58 9.20 -3.91
CA THR A 228 -37.12 10.28 -3.08
C THR A 228 -36.12 10.73 -2.02
N PRO A 229 -36.18 12.00 -1.56
CA PRO A 229 -35.34 12.47 -0.45
C PRO A 229 -35.49 11.63 0.82
N LYS A 230 -36.69 11.08 1.07
CA LYS A 230 -36.98 10.24 2.22
C LYS A 230 -36.27 8.88 2.13
N GLU A 231 -36.51 8.13 1.04
CA GLU A 231 -35.88 6.82 0.82
C GLU A 231 -34.36 6.94 0.77
N LYS A 232 -33.86 8.01 0.14
CA LYS A 232 -32.43 8.31 0.11
C LYS A 232 -31.89 8.53 1.52
N GLY A 233 -32.58 9.33 2.35
CA GLY A 233 -32.19 9.56 3.74
C GLY A 233 -32.13 8.27 4.56
N GLU A 234 -33.15 7.42 4.44
CA GLU A 234 -33.19 6.10 5.10
C GLU A 234 -32.04 5.20 4.61
N THR A 235 -31.80 5.15 3.30
CA THR A 235 -30.71 4.35 2.70
C THR A 235 -29.35 4.78 3.22
N TYR A 236 -29.05 6.09 3.24
CA TYR A 236 -27.78 6.58 3.77
C TYR A 236 -27.65 6.37 5.28
N HIS A 237 -28.75 6.44 6.03
CA HIS A 237 -28.75 6.11 7.45
C HIS A 237 -28.35 4.64 7.68
N LEU A 238 -28.94 3.71 6.94
CA LEU A 238 -28.60 2.28 7.01
C LEU A 238 -27.14 2.00 6.61
N ILE A 239 -26.64 2.68 5.57
CA ILE A 239 -25.22 2.61 5.19
C ILE A 239 -24.33 3.13 6.32
N ALA A 240 -24.69 4.26 6.94
CA ALA A 240 -23.93 4.83 8.05
C ALA A 240 -23.89 3.90 9.27
N GLU A 241 -25.01 3.28 9.64
CA GLU A 241 -25.06 2.31 10.75
C GLU A 241 -24.26 1.05 10.42
N ALA A 242 -24.35 0.50 9.20
CA ALA A 242 -23.53 -0.64 8.79
C ALA A 242 -22.01 -0.31 8.87
N LEU A 243 -21.61 0.88 8.41
CA LEU A 243 -20.23 1.36 8.52
C LEU A 243 -19.80 1.54 9.98
N LYS A 244 -20.68 2.03 10.85
CA LYS A 244 -20.43 2.18 12.28
C LYS A 244 -20.16 0.83 12.94
N PHE A 245 -21.01 -0.17 12.71
CA PHE A 245 -20.77 -1.54 13.20
C PHE A 245 -19.51 -2.16 12.60
N GLY A 246 -19.26 -1.97 11.29
CA GLY A 246 -18.03 -2.45 10.66
C GLY A 246 -16.77 -1.83 11.27
N ASN A 247 -16.78 -0.53 11.59
CA ASN A 247 -15.65 0.14 12.23
C ASN A 247 -15.35 -0.40 13.63
N MET A 248 -16.35 -0.92 14.37
CA MET A 248 -16.14 -1.55 15.67
C MET A 248 -15.30 -2.82 15.58
N LEU A 249 -15.24 -3.47 14.41
CA LEU A 249 -14.46 -4.69 14.18
C LEU A 249 -13.00 -4.43 13.77
N LYS A 250 -12.60 -3.18 13.52
CA LYS A 250 -11.22 -2.84 13.13
C LYS A 250 -10.15 -3.32 14.14
N PRO A 251 -10.35 -3.25 15.47
CA PRO A 251 -9.40 -3.79 16.43
C PRO A 251 -9.13 -5.30 16.29
N GLU A 252 -10.04 -6.05 15.64
CA GLU A 252 -9.88 -7.48 15.37
C GLU A 252 -9.10 -7.76 14.08
N MET A 253 -8.79 -6.74 13.27
CA MET A 253 -7.98 -6.87 12.05
C MET A 253 -6.48 -6.95 12.38
N LYS A 254 -6.12 -7.90 13.25
CA LYS A 254 -4.75 -8.17 13.68
C LYS A 254 -4.06 -9.12 12.71
N ASP A 255 -2.74 -9.18 12.81
CA ASP A 255 -1.98 -10.19 12.10
C ASP A 255 -2.34 -11.59 12.65
N PRO A 256 -2.84 -12.53 11.83
CA PRO A 256 -3.22 -13.87 12.30
C PRO A 256 -2.05 -14.65 12.91
N ASN A 257 -0.81 -14.32 12.57
CA ASN A 257 0.36 -14.96 13.19
C ASN A 257 0.61 -14.48 14.64
N PHE A 258 -0.07 -13.40 15.05
CA PHE A 258 0.08 -12.76 16.36
C PHE A 258 -1.27 -12.57 17.09
N SER A 259 -2.38 -13.11 16.56
CA SER A 259 -3.69 -13.09 17.21
C SER A 259 -4.02 -14.42 17.89
N GLU A 260 -4.62 -14.35 19.08
CA GLU A 260 -5.15 -15.52 19.78
C GLU A 260 -6.47 -16.03 19.16
N VAL A 261 -7.15 -15.17 18.41
CA VAL A 261 -8.36 -15.50 17.65
C VAL A 261 -7.92 -16.05 16.30
N LYS A 262 -8.23 -17.33 16.05
CA LYS A 262 -8.04 -18.01 14.77
C LYS A 262 -9.27 -17.92 13.89
#